data_AF-A0A7J4KKD1-F1
#
_entry.id   AF-A0A7J4KKD1-F1
#
_cell.length_a   1.000
_cell.length_b   1.000
_cell.length_c   1.000
_cell.angle_alpha   90.00
_cell.angle_beta   90.00
_cell.angle_gamma   90.00
#
_symmetry.space_group_name_H-M   'P 1'
#
loop_
_entity.id
_entity.type
_entity.pdbx_description
1 polymer ?
#
loop_
_entity_poly.entity_id
_entity_poly.type
_entity_poly.pdbx_seq_one_letter_code
_entity_poly.pdbx_strand_id
1 'polypeptide(L)'
;MSSVKIASEEAVLVLSQARGKVRIADENGNHISKPTEAKYEPKYTAEWMITNDEVEKLVRVFLEDADRIFVIEEIKKLEKFIRDTEYATREALKTTTQEIKTFEGFRIFKYTENFYSFERELKSKIRIRIVFKMGDYTLAPHMFVLLPFSLNEIEIKNRLGNVNKSEMLGSGCRAIWKPKKEDVKEVVIALAHLSRDHRNDLIRILS
;
A
#
# COMPACT_ATOMS: atom_id res chain seq x y z
N MET A 1 11.87 7.65 -14.05
CA MET A 1 11.30 6.38 -14.57
C MET A 1 10.18 5.97 -13.61
N SER A 2 8.96 5.71 -14.10
CA SER A 2 7.82 5.33 -13.23
C SER A 2 8.10 3.99 -12.55
N SER A 3 7.81 3.88 -11.25
CA SER A 3 7.91 2.60 -10.51
C SER A 3 6.80 1.63 -10.87
N VAL A 4 5.77 2.09 -11.59
CA VAL A 4 4.60 1.30 -11.99
C VAL A 4 4.31 1.52 -13.48
N LYS A 5 4.06 0.44 -14.21
CA LYS A 5 3.53 0.46 -15.58
C LYS A 5 2.25 -0.36 -15.63
N ILE A 6 1.15 0.27 -16.05
CA ILE A 6 -0.16 -0.39 -16.21
C ILE A 6 -0.43 -0.50 -17.71
N ALA A 7 -0.72 -1.71 -18.18
CA ALA A 7 -1.07 -2.04 -19.56
C ALA A 7 -2.29 -2.96 -19.58
N SER A 8 -2.82 -3.28 -20.77
CA SER A 8 -4.09 -4.00 -20.97
C SER A 8 -4.21 -5.36 -20.26
N GLU A 9 -3.09 -5.99 -19.90
CA GLU A 9 -3.10 -7.34 -19.31
C GLU A 9 -2.33 -7.42 -17.98
N GLU A 10 -1.54 -6.39 -17.64
CA GLU A 10 -0.64 -6.45 -16.49
C GLU A 10 -0.36 -5.08 -15.88
N ALA A 11 -0.08 -5.11 -14.58
CA ALA A 11 0.57 -4.05 -13.83
C ALA A 11 1.96 -4.52 -13.42
N VAL A 12 2.98 -3.84 -13.92
CA VAL A 12 4.40 -4.11 -13.62
C VAL A 12 4.88 -3.16 -12.54
N LEU A 13 5.28 -3.73 -11.41
CA LEU A 13 5.76 -3.07 -10.21
C LEU A 13 7.29 -3.21 -10.15
N VAL A 14 8.02 -2.12 -10.32
CA VAL A 14 9.50 -2.12 -10.28
C VAL A 14 9.98 -2.11 -8.83
N LEU A 15 10.64 -3.19 -8.39
CA LEU A 15 11.06 -3.39 -7.00
C LEU A 15 12.48 -2.86 -6.70
N SER A 16 13.16 -2.31 -7.70
CA SER A 16 14.58 -1.92 -7.61
C SER A 16 14.85 -0.62 -6.83
N GLN A 17 13.84 0.06 -6.27
CA GLN A 17 13.98 1.34 -5.59
C GLN A 17 13.56 1.27 -4.12
N ALA A 18 14.53 1.34 -3.20
CA ALA A 18 14.33 1.31 -1.75
C ALA A 18 13.32 2.35 -1.22
N ARG A 19 13.31 3.54 -1.83
CA ARG A 19 12.54 4.72 -1.37
C ARG A 19 11.37 5.07 -2.29
N GLY A 20 10.99 4.16 -3.20
CA GLY A 20 9.91 4.39 -4.16
C GLY A 20 8.50 4.19 -3.58
N LYS A 21 7.49 4.30 -4.45
CA LYS A 21 6.10 3.90 -4.13
C LYS A 21 5.91 2.38 -4.10
N VAL A 22 6.81 1.63 -4.75
CA VAL A 22 6.82 0.17 -4.77
C VAL A 22 8.03 -0.31 -4.01
N ARG A 23 7.84 -1.22 -3.06
CA ARG A 23 8.90 -1.73 -2.17
C ARG A 23 8.73 -3.22 -1.93
N ILE A 24 9.78 -3.85 -1.43
CA ILE A 24 9.68 -5.20 -0.87
C ILE A 24 9.49 -5.05 0.64
N ALA A 25 8.50 -5.72 1.21
CA ALA A 25 8.24 -5.73 2.63
C ALA A 25 8.30 -7.15 3.19
N ASP A 26 8.76 -7.31 4.42
CA ASP A 26 8.64 -8.57 5.18
C ASP A 26 7.23 -8.76 5.74
N GLU A 27 7.02 -9.85 6.48
CA GLU A 27 5.73 -10.21 7.09
C GLU A 27 5.23 -9.18 8.11
N ASN A 28 6.13 -8.37 8.68
CA ASN A 28 5.81 -7.32 9.64
C ASN A 28 5.59 -5.95 8.96
N GLY A 29 5.73 -5.87 7.63
CA GLY A 29 5.65 -4.62 6.88
C GLY A 29 6.94 -3.79 6.92
N ASN A 30 8.06 -4.35 7.37
CA ASN A 30 9.35 -3.66 7.32
C ASN A 30 9.87 -3.67 5.88
N HIS A 31 10.27 -2.48 5.40
CA HIS A 31 10.76 -2.32 4.04
C HIS A 31 12.21 -2.80 3.91
N ILE A 32 12.45 -3.67 2.93
CA ILE A 32 13.79 -4.13 2.55
C ILE A 32 14.41 -3.10 1.60
N SER A 33 15.66 -2.73 1.85
CA SER A 33 16.33 -1.66 1.11
C SER A 33 16.63 -2.04 -0.33
N LYS A 34 16.96 -3.31 -0.60
CA LYS A 34 17.32 -3.75 -1.96
C LYS A 34 16.73 -5.13 -2.26
N PRO A 35 16.32 -5.40 -3.50
CA PRO A 35 15.91 -6.75 -3.90
C PRO A 35 16.96 -7.83 -3.66
N THR A 36 18.25 -7.48 -3.74
CA THR A 36 19.36 -8.41 -3.45
C THR A 36 19.48 -8.80 -1.98
N GLU A 37 18.63 -8.29 -1.10
CA GLU A 37 18.58 -8.64 0.32
C GLU A 37 17.34 -9.51 0.65
N ALA A 38 16.47 -9.75 -0.33
CA ALA A 38 15.29 -10.57 -0.18
C ALA A 38 15.36 -11.81 -1.09
N LYS A 39 14.81 -12.92 -0.58
CA LYS A 39 14.61 -14.15 -1.34
C LYS A 39 13.20 -14.20 -1.92
N TYR A 40 13.02 -14.99 -2.96
CA TYR A 40 11.69 -15.36 -3.42
C TYR A 40 11.05 -16.37 -2.44
N GLU A 41 10.46 -15.84 -1.37
CA GLU A 41 9.84 -16.59 -0.28
C GLU A 41 8.48 -15.98 0.12
N PRO A 42 7.54 -16.79 0.66
CA PRO A 42 6.19 -16.34 1.03
C PRO A 42 6.12 -15.23 2.08
N LYS A 43 7.17 -15.10 2.91
CA LYS A 43 7.21 -14.08 3.96
C LYS A 43 7.39 -12.65 3.41
N TYR A 44 7.87 -12.53 2.17
CA TYR A 44 8.04 -11.25 1.52
C TYR A 44 6.83 -10.90 0.65
N THR A 45 6.56 -9.61 0.53
CA THR A 45 5.53 -9.04 -0.34
C THR A 45 6.13 -7.95 -1.23
N ALA A 46 5.58 -7.79 -2.42
CA ALA A 46 5.73 -6.59 -3.22
C ALA A 46 4.63 -5.61 -2.78
N GLU A 47 5.00 -4.57 -2.05
CA GLU A 47 4.06 -3.58 -1.52
C GLU A 47 4.01 -2.37 -2.44
N TRP A 48 2.81 -2.06 -2.95
CA TRP A 48 2.57 -0.91 -3.80
C TRP A 48 1.74 0.15 -3.07
N MET A 49 2.36 1.30 -2.80
CA MET A 49 1.68 2.52 -2.38
C MET A 49 0.98 3.17 -3.57
N ILE A 50 -0.28 2.80 -3.77
CA ILE A 50 -1.08 3.21 -4.92
C ILE A 50 -1.53 4.67 -4.80
N THR A 51 -1.58 5.38 -5.94
CA THR A 51 -2.04 6.77 -6.05
C THR A 51 -3.27 6.92 -6.92
N ASN A 52 -3.99 8.05 -6.78
CA ASN A 52 -5.23 8.29 -7.55
C ASN A 52 -5.02 8.20 -9.07
N ASP A 53 -3.93 8.75 -9.61
CA ASP A 53 -3.59 8.63 -11.05
C ASP A 53 -3.40 7.17 -11.50
N GLU A 54 -2.90 6.32 -10.60
CA GLU A 54 -2.72 4.89 -10.87
C GLU A 54 -4.04 4.13 -10.75
N VAL A 55 -4.91 4.50 -9.81
CA VAL A 55 -6.29 4.00 -9.72
C VAL A 55 -7.06 4.36 -10.99
N GLU A 56 -6.97 5.61 -11.44
CA GLU A 56 -7.59 6.06 -12.69
C GLU A 56 -7.13 5.24 -13.89
N LYS A 57 -5.83 4.95 -13.99
CA LYS A 57 -5.29 4.08 -15.03
C LYS A 57 -5.83 2.65 -14.92
N LEU A 58 -5.91 2.06 -13.73
CA LEU A 58 -6.51 0.74 -13.56
C LEU A 58 -7.98 0.73 -14.01
N VAL A 59 -8.76 1.73 -13.60
CA VAL A 59 -10.18 1.86 -13.98
C VAL A 59 -10.33 1.99 -15.49
N ARG A 60 -9.56 2.88 -16.13
CA ARG A 60 -9.62 3.12 -17.58
C ARG A 60 -9.23 1.88 -18.40
N VAL A 61 -8.27 1.10 -17.91
CA VAL A 61 -7.72 -0.04 -18.65
C VAL A 61 -8.55 -1.32 -18.45
N PHE A 62 -9.08 -1.55 -17.25
CA PHE A 62 -9.68 -2.85 -16.88
C PHE A 62 -11.18 -2.84 -16.67
N LEU A 63 -11.82 -1.67 -16.53
CA LEU A 63 -13.25 -1.58 -16.28
C LEU A 63 -14.01 -1.00 -17.48
N GLU A 64 -15.09 -1.67 -17.85
CA GLU A 64 -16.08 -1.19 -18.81
C GLU A 64 -17.06 -0.21 -18.13
N ASP A 65 -17.85 0.54 -18.91
CA ASP A 65 -18.75 1.56 -18.37
C ASP A 65 -19.81 0.95 -17.42
N ALA A 66 -20.33 -0.24 -17.74
CA ALA A 66 -21.25 -0.96 -16.85
C ALA A 66 -20.61 -1.32 -15.50
N ASP A 67 -19.33 -1.68 -15.51
CA ASP A 67 -18.57 -1.98 -14.29
C ASP A 67 -18.38 -0.71 -13.44
N ARG A 68 -18.10 0.44 -14.08
CA ARG A 68 -17.92 1.72 -13.38
C ARG A 68 -19.22 2.20 -12.73
N ILE A 69 -20.34 2.11 -13.44
CA ILE A 69 -21.66 2.45 -12.91
C ILE A 69 -21.98 1.60 -11.68
N PHE A 70 -21.77 0.28 -11.77
CA PHE A 70 -21.95 -0.64 -10.64
C PHE A 70 -21.09 -0.22 -9.43
N VAL A 71 -19.80 0.07 -9.64
CA VAL A 71 -18.91 0.49 -8.54
C VAL A 71 -19.37 1.81 -7.93
N ILE A 72 -19.81 2.80 -8.73
CA ILE A 72 -20.35 4.07 -8.24
C ILE A 72 -21.56 3.83 -7.32
N GLU A 73 -22.47 2.94 -7.71
CA GLU A 73 -23.65 2.59 -6.90
C GLU A 73 -23.26 1.94 -5.57
N GLU A 74 -22.29 1.03 -5.59
CA GLU A 74 -21.80 0.37 -4.38
C GLU A 74 -21.12 1.35 -3.42
N ILE A 75 -20.22 2.21 -3.91
CA ILE A 75 -19.50 3.15 -3.03
C ILE A 75 -20.39 4.25 -2.46
N LYS A 76 -21.48 4.62 -3.15
CA LYS A 76 -22.48 5.56 -2.64
C LYS A 76 -23.25 5.03 -1.42
N LYS A 77 -23.38 3.72 -1.28
CA LYS A 77 -24.03 3.06 -0.13
C LYS A 77 -23.16 3.08 1.14
N LEU A 78 -21.90 3.50 1.04
CA LEU A 78 -20.98 3.54 2.18
C LEU A 78 -21.31 4.70 3.12
N GLU A 79 -21.61 4.36 4.38
CA GLU A 79 -21.94 5.31 5.45
C GLU A 79 -20.82 5.53 6.47
N LYS A 80 -19.92 4.54 6.62
CA LYS A 80 -18.84 4.53 7.61
C LYS A 80 -17.48 4.62 6.94
N PHE A 81 -16.61 5.46 7.50
CA PHE A 81 -15.28 5.73 6.97
C PHE A 81 -14.20 5.53 8.01
N ILE A 82 -13.02 5.09 7.57
CA ILE A 82 -11.84 4.87 8.42
C ILE A 82 -11.42 6.18 9.09
N ARG A 83 -11.43 7.29 8.36
CA ARG A 83 -11.08 8.61 8.88
C ARG A 83 -11.96 9.07 10.05
N ASP A 84 -13.18 8.54 10.17
CA ASP A 84 -14.12 8.92 11.22
C ASP A 84 -13.97 8.05 12.49
N THR A 85 -13.02 7.12 12.51
CA THR A 85 -12.76 6.23 13.65
C THR A 85 -11.76 6.84 14.64
N GLU A 86 -11.81 6.41 15.90
CA GLU A 86 -10.84 6.79 16.94
C GLU A 86 -9.39 6.39 16.59
N TYR A 87 -9.22 5.37 15.74
CA TYR A 87 -7.92 4.86 15.29
C TYR A 87 -7.30 5.68 14.16
N ALA A 88 -8.02 6.67 13.61
CA ALA A 88 -7.50 7.64 12.64
C ALA A 88 -6.83 8.85 13.31
N THR A 89 -6.17 8.62 14.45
CA THR A 89 -5.57 9.66 15.29
C THR A 89 -4.08 9.40 15.53
N ARG A 90 -3.39 10.42 16.06
CA ARG A 90 -2.00 10.35 16.48
C ARG A 90 -1.96 10.25 17.99
N GLU A 91 -1.38 9.18 18.51
CA GLU A 91 -1.07 9.07 19.93
C GLU A 91 0.44 9.15 20.14
N ALA A 92 0.93 10.31 20.59
CA ALA A 92 2.29 10.45 21.08
C ALA A 92 2.26 10.25 22.61
N LEU A 93 2.69 9.07 23.05
CA LEU A 93 2.70 8.72 24.47
C LEU A 93 4.13 8.85 25.00
N LYS A 94 4.32 9.65 26.06
CA LYS A 94 5.57 9.65 26.82
C LYS A 94 5.68 8.28 27.49
N THR A 95 6.53 7.41 26.94
CA THR A 95 6.67 6.02 27.39
C THR A 95 7.28 5.93 28.77
N THR A 96 8.04 6.96 29.19
CA THR A 96 8.57 7.07 30.54
C THR A 96 8.22 8.42 31.16
N THR A 97 7.37 8.42 32.20
CA THR A 97 7.14 9.63 33.00
C THR A 97 8.42 10.07 33.72
N GLN A 98 9.26 9.09 34.09
CA GLN A 98 10.57 9.27 34.68
C GLN A 98 11.68 9.39 33.62
N GLU A 99 12.75 10.07 34.01
CA GLU A 99 13.97 10.20 33.23
C GLU A 99 14.64 8.83 33.07
N ILE A 100 15.06 8.48 31.85
CA ILE A 100 15.74 7.20 31.58
C ILE A 100 17.24 7.27 31.85
N LYS A 101 17.87 8.44 31.67
CA LYS A 101 19.29 8.67 31.96
C LYS A 101 19.61 10.16 31.95
N THR A 102 20.74 10.54 32.53
CA THR A 102 21.41 11.80 32.24
C THR A 102 22.58 11.63 31.25
N PHE A 103 22.85 12.67 30.47
CA PHE A 103 24.10 12.81 29.71
C PHE A 103 24.53 14.28 29.77
N GLU A 104 25.70 14.57 30.34
CA GLU A 104 26.26 15.94 30.45
C GLU A 104 25.27 16.98 31.02
N GLY A 105 24.49 16.59 32.03
CA GLY A 105 23.48 17.47 32.64
C GLY A 105 22.13 17.53 31.90
N PHE A 106 22.01 16.93 30.72
CA PHE A 106 20.73 16.76 30.03
C PHE A 106 19.96 15.55 30.58
N ARG A 107 18.66 15.74 30.84
CA ARG A 107 17.72 14.67 31.25
C ARG A 107 17.12 14.04 30.00
N ILE A 108 17.29 12.73 29.86
CA ILE A 108 16.81 11.98 28.69
C ILE A 108 15.46 11.35 29.01
N PHE A 109 14.49 11.46 28.10
CA PHE A 109 13.16 10.84 28.18
C PHE A 109 12.88 10.05 26.91
N LYS A 110 12.07 8.99 26.99
CA LYS A 110 11.60 8.23 25.83
C LYS A 110 10.15 8.60 25.49
N TYR A 111 9.90 8.85 24.22
CA TYR A 111 8.57 9.03 23.64
C TYR A 111 8.35 7.96 22.57
N THR A 112 7.11 7.51 22.42
CA THR A 112 6.69 6.58 21.37
C THR A 112 5.47 7.14 20.67
N GLU A 113 5.44 7.03 19.35
CA GLU A 113 4.26 7.32 18.54
C GLU A 113 3.59 6.00 18.18
N ASN A 114 2.30 5.89 18.48
CA ASN A 114 1.49 4.74 18.06
C ASN A 114 0.76 5.10 16.77
N PHE A 115 0.83 4.22 15.78
CA PHE A 115 0.07 4.30 14.55
C PHE A 115 -0.74 3.02 14.37
N TYR A 116 -2.00 3.16 13.98
CA TYR A 116 -2.86 2.03 13.64
C TYR A 116 -2.77 1.71 12.15
N SER A 117 -2.99 0.45 11.81
CA SER A 117 -3.13 -0.03 10.43
C SER A 117 -4.45 -0.75 10.26
N PHE A 118 -5.18 -0.44 9.19
CA PHE A 118 -6.37 -1.17 8.80
C PHE A 118 -6.01 -2.13 7.69
N GLU A 119 -6.24 -3.42 7.89
CA GLU A 119 -5.94 -4.46 6.91
C GLU A 119 -7.21 -5.23 6.54
N ARG A 120 -7.35 -5.53 5.24
CA ARG A 120 -8.44 -6.35 4.72
C ARG A 120 -7.93 -7.21 3.58
N GLU A 121 -8.23 -8.50 3.63
CA GLU A 121 -8.10 -9.37 2.47
C GLU A 121 -9.39 -9.30 1.64
N LEU A 122 -9.25 -8.99 0.35
CA LEU A 122 -10.33 -8.95 -0.63
C LEU A 122 -10.71 -10.37 -1.07
N LYS A 123 -11.87 -10.54 -1.70
CA LYS A 123 -12.29 -11.85 -2.23
C LYS A 123 -11.33 -12.32 -3.34
N SER A 124 -10.76 -11.38 -4.08
CA SER A 124 -9.65 -11.59 -5.03
C SER A 124 -8.31 -12.02 -4.38
N LYS A 125 -8.25 -12.18 -3.04
CA LYS A 125 -7.04 -12.44 -2.24
C LYS A 125 -6.01 -11.32 -2.23
N ILE A 126 -6.32 -10.20 -2.90
CA ILE A 126 -5.50 -8.99 -2.78
C ILE A 126 -5.68 -8.44 -1.38
N ARG A 127 -4.57 -8.16 -0.72
CA ARG A 127 -4.59 -7.49 0.57
C ARG A 127 -4.55 -5.99 0.37
N ILE A 128 -5.31 -5.28 1.18
CA ILE A 128 -5.27 -3.82 1.28
C ILE A 128 -4.87 -3.48 2.70
N ARG A 129 -3.88 -2.59 2.81
CA ARG A 129 -3.39 -2.06 4.06
C ARG A 129 -3.47 -0.54 4.00
N ILE A 130 -4.12 0.06 4.98
CA ILE A 130 -4.20 1.53 5.13
C ILE A 130 -3.42 1.87 6.40
N VAL A 131 -2.38 2.67 6.25
CA VAL A 131 -1.51 3.08 7.36
C VAL A 131 -1.52 4.59 7.52
N PHE A 132 -1.44 5.03 8.77
CA PHE A 132 -1.26 6.43 9.11
C PHE A 132 0.24 6.69 9.28
N LYS A 133 0.80 7.65 8.55
CA LYS A 133 2.17 8.12 8.76
C LYS A 133 2.22 9.64 8.72
N MET A 134 3.22 10.21 9.41
CA MET A 134 3.50 11.63 9.29
C MET A 134 3.92 11.94 7.85
N GLY A 135 3.26 12.92 7.23
CA GLY A 135 3.78 13.53 6.02
C GLY A 135 4.98 14.41 6.38
N ASP A 136 5.95 14.54 5.48
CA ASP A 136 7.19 15.30 5.70
C ASP A 136 6.95 16.80 6.05
N TYR A 137 5.72 17.31 5.84
CA TYR A 137 5.40 18.74 5.93
C TYR A 137 4.11 19.10 6.69
N THR A 138 3.45 18.16 7.39
CA THR A 138 2.19 18.46 8.09
C THR A 138 2.10 17.79 9.47
N LEU A 139 1.45 18.47 10.41
CA LEU A 139 1.18 17.94 11.76
C LEU A 139 0.06 16.87 11.80
N ALA A 140 -0.76 16.78 10.75
CA ALA A 140 -1.81 15.77 10.64
C ALA A 140 -1.25 14.47 10.05
N PRO A 141 -1.63 13.29 10.58
CA PRO A 141 -1.26 12.02 9.97
C PRO A 141 -1.92 11.87 8.59
N HIS A 142 -1.12 11.47 7.59
CA HIS A 142 -1.59 11.15 6.25
C HIS A 142 -1.95 9.68 6.17
N MET A 143 -3.05 9.37 5.46
CA MET A 143 -3.43 8.00 5.14
C MET A 143 -2.70 7.56 3.87
N PHE A 144 -1.91 6.49 3.98
CA PHE A 144 -1.28 5.84 2.84
C PHE A 144 -1.97 4.51 2.57
N VAL A 145 -2.30 4.28 1.30
CA VAL A 145 -2.89 3.01 0.86
C VAL A 145 -1.83 2.14 0.23
N LEU A 146 -1.70 0.93 0.75
CA LEU A 146 -0.72 -0.06 0.37
C LEU A 146 -1.46 -1.30 -0.16
N LEU A 147 -1.02 -1.81 -1.30
CA LEU A 147 -1.44 -3.08 -1.90
C LEU A 147 -0.27 -4.07 -1.77
N PRO A 148 -0.17 -4.84 -0.68
CA PRO A 148 0.81 -5.90 -0.57
C PRO A 148 0.40 -7.14 -1.40
N PHE A 149 1.27 -7.51 -2.33
CA PHE A 149 1.15 -8.74 -3.13
C PHE A 149 2.14 -9.77 -2.59
N SER A 150 1.65 -10.94 -2.17
CA SER A 150 2.50 -12.08 -1.82
C SER A 150 3.38 -12.44 -3.01
N LEU A 151 4.70 -12.50 -2.83
CA LEU A 151 5.60 -12.83 -3.94
C LEU A 151 5.25 -14.20 -4.56
N ASN A 152 4.69 -15.12 -3.78
CA ASN A 152 4.27 -16.45 -4.25
C ASN A 152 3.01 -16.44 -5.12
N GLU A 153 2.25 -15.36 -5.12
CA GLU A 153 0.97 -15.24 -5.83
C GLU A 153 1.08 -14.35 -7.07
N ILE A 154 2.25 -13.75 -7.28
CA ILE A 154 2.54 -12.91 -8.44
C ILE A 154 3.79 -13.38 -9.18
N GLU A 155 3.90 -12.98 -10.45
CA GLU A 155 5.04 -13.34 -11.28
C GLU A 155 6.23 -12.41 -10.95
N ILE A 156 7.39 -13.00 -10.64
CA ILE A 156 8.62 -12.27 -10.29
C ILE A 156 9.67 -12.46 -11.37
N LYS A 157 10.21 -11.35 -11.87
CA LYS A 157 11.32 -11.33 -12.84
C LYS A 157 12.43 -10.41 -12.41
N ASN A 158 13.65 -10.71 -12.82
CA ASN A 158 14.81 -9.82 -12.70
C ASN A 158 15.47 -9.58 -14.07
N ARG A 159 16.67 -8.99 -14.10
CA ARG A 159 17.40 -8.75 -15.37
C ARG A 159 17.72 -10.02 -16.17
N LEU A 160 17.81 -11.17 -15.52
CA LEU A 160 18.18 -12.45 -16.12
C LEU A 160 16.95 -13.28 -16.56
N GLY A 161 15.74 -12.88 -16.17
CA GLY A 161 14.51 -13.59 -16.51
C GLY A 161 13.68 -13.90 -15.27
N ASN A 162 13.10 -15.10 -15.24
CA ASN A 162 12.30 -15.57 -14.10
C ASN A 162 13.19 -15.86 -12.90
N VAL A 163 12.72 -15.54 -11.69
CA VAL A 163 13.40 -15.87 -10.44
C VAL A 163 12.82 -17.18 -9.90
N ASN A 164 13.66 -18.14 -9.50
CA ASN A 164 13.16 -19.37 -8.89
C ASN A 164 12.89 -19.17 -7.40
N LYS A 165 12.02 -20.02 -6.83
CA LYS A 165 11.73 -20.00 -5.39
C LYS A 165 13.01 -20.20 -4.58
N SER A 166 13.11 -19.49 -3.46
CA SER A 166 14.26 -19.48 -2.55
C SER A 166 15.55 -18.82 -3.08
N GLU A 167 15.59 -18.41 -4.35
CA GLU A 167 16.69 -17.60 -4.89
C GLU A 167 16.56 -16.13 -4.46
N MET A 168 17.68 -15.40 -4.49
CA MET A 168 17.68 -13.96 -4.28
C MET A 168 16.96 -13.26 -5.45
N LEU A 169 16.15 -12.24 -5.16
CA LEU A 169 15.39 -11.55 -6.20
C LEU A 169 16.29 -10.88 -7.26
N GLY A 170 17.47 -10.41 -6.85
CA GLY A 170 18.48 -9.89 -7.77
C GLY A 170 18.19 -8.48 -8.32
N SER A 171 19.13 -7.93 -9.08
CA SER A 171 19.03 -6.57 -9.62
C SER A 171 17.99 -6.44 -10.73
N GLY A 172 17.34 -5.27 -10.81
CA GLY A 172 16.27 -4.98 -11.77
C GLY A 172 15.00 -5.82 -11.55
N CYS A 173 14.78 -6.28 -10.32
CA CYS A 173 13.60 -7.05 -9.97
C CYS A 173 12.31 -6.26 -10.23
N ARG A 174 11.30 -6.98 -10.74
CA ARG A 174 9.94 -6.50 -10.99
C ARG A 174 8.93 -7.59 -10.60
N ALA A 175 7.85 -7.13 -10.01
CA ALA A 175 6.65 -7.89 -9.72
C ALA A 175 5.62 -7.63 -10.83
N ILE A 176 4.97 -8.67 -11.32
CA ILE A 176 3.98 -8.58 -12.40
C ILE A 176 2.66 -9.11 -11.85
N TRP A 177 1.70 -8.20 -11.71
CA TRP A 177 0.33 -8.53 -11.34
C TRP A 177 -0.54 -8.53 -12.59
N LYS A 178 -1.39 -9.56 -12.76
CA LYS A 178 -2.33 -9.69 -13.88
C LYS A 178 -3.75 -9.47 -13.35
N PRO A 179 -4.18 -8.20 -13.19
CA PRO A 179 -5.47 -7.87 -12.62
C PRO A 179 -6.63 -8.42 -13.46
N LYS A 180 -7.67 -8.90 -12.79
CA LYS A 180 -8.99 -9.10 -13.36
C LYS A 180 -9.88 -7.90 -13.04
N LYS A 181 -10.95 -7.71 -13.82
CA LYS A 181 -11.90 -6.63 -13.58
C LYS A 181 -12.48 -6.63 -12.16
N GLU A 182 -12.78 -7.81 -11.61
CA GLU A 182 -13.30 -7.94 -10.24
C GLU A 182 -12.29 -7.49 -9.19
N ASP A 183 -11.00 -7.75 -9.42
CA ASP A 183 -9.93 -7.30 -8.54
C ASP A 183 -9.90 -5.77 -8.47
N VAL A 184 -9.99 -5.10 -9.63
CA VAL A 184 -9.98 -3.63 -9.72
C VAL A 184 -11.22 -3.02 -9.07
N LYS A 185 -12.41 -3.62 -9.27
CA LYS A 185 -13.65 -3.20 -8.58
C LYS A 185 -13.48 -3.27 -7.06
N GLU A 186 -13.02 -4.40 -6.55
CA GLU A 186 -12.85 -4.60 -5.11
C GLU A 186 -11.83 -3.63 -4.51
N VAL A 187 -10.72 -3.36 -5.22
CA VAL A 187 -9.75 -2.34 -4.83
C VAL A 187 -10.43 -0.99 -4.72
N VAL A 188 -11.11 -0.52 -5.77
CA VAL A 188 -11.78 0.79 -5.77
C VAL A 188 -12.83 0.92 -4.66
N ILE A 189 -13.65 -0.12 -4.45
CA ILE A 189 -14.66 -0.12 -3.37
C ILE A 189 -13.99 -0.04 -2.00
N ALA A 190 -12.92 -0.79 -1.78
CA ALA A 190 -12.17 -0.73 -0.53
C ALA A 190 -11.54 0.66 -0.29
N LEU A 191 -11.02 1.31 -1.33
CA LEU A 191 -10.48 2.66 -1.23
C LEU A 191 -11.55 3.71 -0.86
N ALA A 192 -12.81 3.49 -1.25
CA ALA A 192 -13.89 4.42 -0.91
C ALA A 192 -14.22 4.44 0.60
N HIS A 193 -13.78 3.45 1.38
CA HIS A 193 -13.92 3.45 2.83
C HIS A 193 -12.94 4.40 3.55
N LEU A 194 -11.94 4.96 2.87
CA LEU A 194 -10.94 5.82 3.52
C LEU A 194 -11.57 7.07 4.15
N SER A 195 -12.25 7.88 3.32
CA SER A 195 -12.96 9.09 3.75
C SER A 195 -14.02 9.47 2.72
N ARG A 196 -14.92 10.39 3.11
CA ARG A 196 -15.89 10.99 2.19
C ARG A 196 -15.23 11.66 0.98
N ASP A 197 -14.11 12.35 1.21
CA ASP A 197 -13.34 12.99 0.14
C ASP A 197 -12.78 11.97 -0.86
N HIS A 198 -12.16 10.89 -0.37
CA HIS A 198 -11.66 9.81 -1.23
C HIS A 198 -12.79 9.16 -2.03
N ARG A 199 -13.95 8.91 -1.41
CA ARG A 199 -15.12 8.40 -2.14
C ARG A 199 -15.53 9.35 -3.27
N ASN A 200 -15.57 10.65 -3.02
CA ASN A 200 -15.96 11.64 -4.03
C ASN A 200 -14.93 11.71 -5.17
N ASP A 201 -13.64 11.63 -4.86
CA ASP A 201 -12.58 11.56 -5.86
C ASP A 201 -12.69 10.29 -6.72
N LEU A 202 -12.97 9.15 -6.10
CA LEU A 202 -13.18 7.89 -6.83
C LEU A 202 -14.42 7.94 -7.73
N ILE A 203 -15.52 8.58 -7.28
CA ILE A 203 -16.70 8.82 -8.14
C ILE A 203 -16.29 9.62 -9.38
N ARG A 204 -15.46 10.67 -9.22
CA ARG A 204 -14.96 11.47 -10.34
C ARG A 204 -14.06 10.67 -11.28
N ILE A 205 -13.26 9.76 -10.76
CA ILE A 205 -12.39 8.86 -11.55
C ILE A 205 -13.22 7.83 -12.34
N LEU A 206 -14.34 7.38 -11.77
CA LEU A 206 -15.22 6.37 -12.38
C LEU A 206 -16.21 6.97 -13.40
N SER A 207 -16.43 8.28 -13.38
CA SER A 207 -17.37 8.98 -14.27
C SER A 207 -16.71 9.36 -15.60
#